data_AF-A0A6A3U9J2-F1
#
_entry.id   AF-A0A6A3U9J2-F1
#
_cell.length_a   1.000
_cell.length_b   1.000
_cell.length_c   1.000
_cell.angle_alpha   90.00
_cell.angle_beta   90.00
_cell.angle_gamma   90.00
#
_symmetry.space_group_name_H-M   'P 1'
#
loop_
_entity.id
_entity.type
_entity.pdbx_description
1 polymer ?
#
loop_
_entity_poly.entity_id
_entity_poly.type
_entity_poly.pdbx_seq_one_letter_code
_entity_poly.pdbx_strand_id
1 'polypeptide(L)'
;MPRVHKQEYWAFIDLVAPSEQLPQGKEQWSSSDATLAYCHKCKATFEYKSGTSANVRKHLRQAHPNVILKTHGSMELSEASKMVNEALASKRKSGASFLSPSKRAKRVTPAQEEMATRLLIDWICKCLRPLGVTEDKELRFS
;
A
#
# COMPACT_ATOMS: atom_id res chain seq x y z
N MET A 1 0.21 -24.15 -6.25
CA MET A 1 1.22 -23.13 -6.61
C MET A 1 2.24 -23.05 -5.47
N PRO A 2 3.55 -23.07 -5.74
CA PRO A 2 4.57 -22.90 -4.70
C PRO A 2 4.37 -21.55 -4.01
N ARG A 3 4.35 -21.51 -2.67
CA ARG A 3 4.26 -20.26 -1.92
C ARG A 3 5.57 -19.50 -2.08
N VAL A 4 5.60 -18.57 -3.03
CA VAL A 4 6.72 -17.64 -3.20
C VAL A 4 6.83 -16.80 -1.93
N HIS A 5 7.99 -16.79 -1.28
CA HIS A 5 8.24 -15.92 -0.14
C HIS A 5 8.01 -14.46 -0.55
N LYS A 6 7.41 -13.65 0.34
CA LYS A 6 7.28 -12.20 0.09
C LYS A 6 8.67 -11.61 -0.14
N GLN A 7 8.98 -11.36 -1.41
CA GLN A 7 10.33 -11.07 -1.92
C GLN A 7 10.95 -9.83 -1.25
N GLU A 8 10.12 -8.88 -0.83
CA GLU A 8 10.57 -7.62 -0.24
C GLU A 8 11.30 -7.77 1.11
N TYR A 9 10.95 -8.76 1.92
CA TYR A 9 11.62 -8.98 3.22
C TYR A 9 12.97 -9.68 3.08
N TRP A 10 13.12 -10.49 2.04
CA TRP A 10 14.31 -11.29 1.77
C TRP A 10 15.33 -10.58 0.90
N ALA A 11 15.09 -9.32 0.52
CA ALA A 11 15.97 -8.56 -0.36
C ALA A 11 17.37 -8.29 0.24
N PHE A 12 17.53 -8.37 1.55
CA PHE A 12 18.79 -8.11 2.26
C PHE A 12 19.01 -9.09 3.42
N ILE A 13 18.34 -10.25 3.37
CA ILE A 13 18.42 -11.28 4.39
C ILE A 13 18.72 -12.60 3.69
N ASP A 14 19.83 -13.22 4.07
CA ASP A 14 20.25 -14.52 3.55
C ASP A 14 20.09 -15.60 4.61
N LEU A 15 19.78 -16.82 4.15
CA LEU A 15 19.77 -17.99 5.01
C LEU A 15 21.19 -18.50 5.23
N VAL A 16 21.50 -18.86 6.47
CA VAL A 16 22.80 -19.39 6.87
C VAL A 16 22.69 -20.89 7.04
N ALA A 17 23.63 -21.61 6.43
CA ALA A 17 23.74 -23.05 6.56
C ALA A 17 24.05 -23.43 8.03
N PRO A 18 23.43 -24.48 8.58
CA PRO A 18 23.63 -24.87 9.98
C PRO A 18 25.03 -25.45 10.24
N SER A 19 25.67 -26.02 9.23
CA SER A 19 27.05 -26.53 9.30
C SER A 19 27.78 -26.30 7.98
N GLU A 20 29.10 -26.19 8.04
CA GLU A 20 29.96 -26.06 6.85
C GLU A 20 29.94 -27.34 5.99
N GLN A 21 29.71 -28.48 6.62
CA GLN A 21 29.70 -29.79 5.97
C GLN A 21 28.28 -30.28 5.72
N LEU A 22 28.02 -30.71 4.48
CA LEU A 22 26.78 -31.38 4.11
C LEU A 22 26.72 -32.77 4.78
N PRO A 23 25.56 -33.19 5.32
CA PRO A 23 25.37 -34.55 5.81
C PRO A 23 25.61 -35.58 4.69
N GLN A 24 26.10 -36.77 5.05
CA GLN A 24 26.31 -37.86 4.09
C GLN A 24 25.00 -38.14 3.32
N GLY A 25 25.06 -38.03 1.99
CA GLY A 25 23.92 -38.29 1.10
C GLY A 25 23.09 -37.06 0.68
N LYS A 26 23.44 -35.84 1.13
CA LYS A 26 22.86 -34.59 0.58
C LYS A 26 23.86 -33.84 -0.29
N GLU A 27 23.44 -33.48 -1.50
CA GLU A 27 24.26 -32.71 -2.46
C GLU A 27 24.16 -31.20 -2.26
N GLN A 28 23.07 -30.71 -1.65
CA GLN A 28 22.82 -29.27 -1.47
C GLN A 28 22.00 -28.97 -0.21
N TRP A 29 22.24 -27.79 0.37
CA TRP A 29 21.43 -27.25 1.47
C TRP A 29 20.10 -26.70 0.93
N SER A 30 19.02 -27.06 1.59
CA SER A 30 17.69 -26.54 1.28
C SER A 30 17.29 -25.42 2.25
N SER A 31 16.31 -24.60 1.87
CA SER A 31 15.76 -23.56 2.75
C SER A 31 15.11 -24.12 4.02
N SER A 32 14.74 -25.41 4.04
CA SER A 32 14.25 -26.10 5.24
C SER A 32 15.33 -26.43 6.26
N ASP A 33 16.59 -26.54 5.82
CA ASP A 33 17.72 -26.93 6.67
C ASP A 33 18.36 -25.71 7.37
N ALA A 34 18.09 -24.50 6.88
CA ALA A 34 18.60 -23.27 7.48
C ALA A 34 18.04 -23.06 8.89
N THR A 35 18.93 -22.85 9.85
CA THR A 35 18.57 -22.58 11.26
C THR A 35 18.70 -21.09 11.61
N LEU A 36 19.54 -20.37 10.87
CA LEU A 36 19.83 -18.96 11.09
C LEU A 36 19.60 -18.16 9.81
N ALA A 37 19.32 -16.88 9.98
CA ALA A 37 19.27 -15.90 8.92
C ALA A 37 20.20 -14.72 9.26
N TYR A 38 20.86 -14.19 8.24
CA TYR A 38 21.80 -13.08 8.33
C TYR A 38 21.25 -11.84 7.65
N CYS A 39 21.23 -10.71 8.35
CA CYS A 39 20.76 -9.44 7.80
C CYS A 39 21.95 -8.56 7.37
N HIS A 40 22.03 -8.21 6.09
CA HIS A 40 23.11 -7.37 5.55
C HIS A 40 23.06 -5.92 6.01
N LYS A 41 21.88 -5.41 6.43
CA LYS A 41 21.73 -4.01 6.85
C LYS A 41 22.32 -3.72 8.22
N CYS A 42 22.14 -4.62 9.18
CA CYS A 42 22.66 -4.48 10.54
C CYS A 42 23.78 -5.47 10.86
N LYS A 43 24.13 -6.37 9.93
CA LYS A 43 25.12 -7.42 10.10
C LYS A 43 24.84 -8.33 11.30
N ALA A 44 23.55 -8.56 11.58
CA ALA A 44 23.11 -9.40 12.69
C ALA A 44 22.56 -10.74 12.19
N THR A 45 22.87 -11.81 12.92
CA THR A 45 22.27 -13.13 12.76
C THR A 45 21.10 -13.31 13.73
N PHE A 46 20.03 -13.97 13.28
CA PHE A 46 18.90 -14.32 14.13
C PHE A 46 18.32 -15.68 13.77
N GLU A 47 17.57 -16.27 14.71
CA GLU A 47 16.95 -17.59 14.53
C GLU A 47 15.90 -17.58 13.41
N TYR A 48 16.03 -18.54 12.50
CA TYR A 48 15.08 -18.79 11.43
C TYR A 48 14.40 -20.14 11.64
N LYS A 49 13.09 -20.17 11.39
CA LYS A 49 12.30 -21.40 11.39
C LYS A 49 11.69 -21.60 10.02
N SER A 50 12.02 -22.71 9.39
CA SER A 50 11.51 -23.06 8.06
C SER A 50 9.97 -23.01 8.02
N GLY A 51 9.43 -22.52 6.91
CA GLY A 51 7.98 -22.35 6.73
C GLY A 51 7.37 -21.10 7.36
N THR A 52 8.10 -20.35 8.21
CA THR A 52 7.57 -19.10 8.81
C THR A 52 8.54 -17.92 8.69
N SER A 53 8.00 -16.73 8.41
CA SER A 53 8.76 -15.47 8.38
C SER A 53 8.52 -14.60 9.62
N ALA A 54 8.04 -15.20 10.72
CA ALA A 54 7.68 -14.46 11.93
C ALA A 54 8.88 -13.76 12.56
N ASN A 55 10.00 -14.48 12.70
CA ASN A 55 11.24 -13.95 13.26
C ASN A 55 11.87 -12.88 12.34
N VAL A 56 11.82 -13.10 11.02
CA VAL A 56 12.26 -12.11 10.02
C VAL A 56 11.46 -10.81 10.19
N ARG A 57 10.13 -10.89 10.26
CA ARG A 57 9.29 -9.69 10.48
C ARG A 57 9.54 -9.03 11.83
N LYS A 58 9.77 -9.81 12.89
CA LYS A 58 10.11 -9.28 14.22
C LYS A 58 11.43 -8.51 14.17
N HIS A 59 12.45 -9.10 13.56
CA HIS A 59 13.74 -8.45 13.35
C HIS A 59 13.58 -7.14 12.57
N LEU A 60 12.86 -7.16 11.45
CA LEU A 60 12.59 -5.96 10.66
C LEU A 60 11.86 -4.87 11.45
N ARG A 61 10.90 -5.22 12.32
CA ARG A 61 10.18 -4.23 13.15
C ARG A 61 11.09 -3.55 14.16
N GLN A 62 12.03 -4.30 14.73
CA GLN A 62 12.90 -3.82 15.79
C GLN A 62 14.11 -3.06 15.24
N ALA A 63 14.80 -3.62 14.25
CA ALA A 63 16.04 -3.05 13.72
C ALA A 63 15.83 -2.15 12.50
N HIS A 64 14.77 -2.38 11.72
CA HIS A 64 14.57 -1.74 10.41
C HIS A 64 13.12 -1.26 10.17
N PRO A 65 12.53 -0.46 11.09
CA PRO A 65 11.14 0.00 10.96
C PRO A 65 10.88 0.76 9.65
N ASN A 66 11.87 1.51 9.17
CA ASN A 66 11.80 2.24 7.90
C ASN A 66 11.64 1.35 6.67
N VAL A 67 12.15 0.11 6.72
CA VAL A 67 11.96 -0.84 5.61
C VAL A 67 10.52 -1.34 5.61
N ILE A 68 9.97 -1.63 6.79
CA ILE A 68 8.57 -2.06 6.91
C ILE A 68 7.63 -0.97 6.40
N LEU A 69 7.86 0.30 6.75
CA LEU A 69 7.05 1.41 6.28
C LEU A 69 7.02 1.52 4.75
N LYS A 70 8.18 1.33 4.09
CA LYS A 70 8.24 1.32 2.61
C LYS A 70 7.51 0.13 2.01
N THR A 71 7.65 -1.06 2.62
CA THR A 71 6.95 -2.27 2.15
C THR A 71 5.44 -2.21 2.41
N HIS A 72 4.98 -1.66 3.55
CA HIS A 72 3.56 -1.49 3.83
C HIS A 72 2.95 -0.37 2.99
N GLY A 73 3.65 0.75 2.78
CA GLY A 73 3.20 1.79 1.86
C GLY A 73 3.10 1.28 0.43
N SER A 74 4.06 0.45 -0.02
CA SER A 74 4.01 -0.26 -1.31
C SER A 74 2.88 -1.29 -1.37
N MET A 75 2.65 -2.03 -0.27
CA MET A 75 1.59 -3.04 -0.19
C MET A 75 0.22 -2.37 -0.27
N GLU A 76 -0.03 -1.31 0.50
CA GLU A 76 -1.25 -0.48 0.43
C GLU A 76 -1.44 0.08 -0.98
N LEU A 77 -0.39 0.62 -1.61
CA LEU A 77 -0.48 1.13 -2.98
C LEU A 77 -0.78 0.02 -3.99
N SER A 78 -0.19 -1.16 -3.83
CA SER A 78 -0.37 -2.30 -4.72
C SER A 78 -1.72 -2.99 -4.53
N GLU A 79 -2.22 -3.05 -3.30
CA GLU A 79 -3.53 -3.59 -2.93
C GLU A 79 -4.60 -2.63 -3.46
N ALA A 80 -4.43 -1.32 -3.24
CA ALA A 80 -5.28 -0.28 -3.82
C ALA A 80 -5.25 -0.32 -5.35
N SER A 81 -4.07 -0.51 -5.96
CA SER A 81 -3.94 -0.64 -7.42
C SER A 81 -4.60 -1.91 -7.96
N LYS A 82 -4.54 -3.02 -7.22
CA LYS A 82 -5.27 -4.27 -7.56
C LYS A 82 -6.77 -4.07 -7.42
N MET A 83 -7.25 -3.45 -6.35
CA MET A 83 -8.66 -3.12 -6.15
C MET A 83 -9.19 -2.21 -7.27
N VAL A 84 -8.41 -1.20 -7.68
CA VAL A 84 -8.74 -0.32 -8.81
C VAL A 84 -8.76 -1.08 -10.13
N ASN A 85 -7.77 -1.95 -10.38
CA ASN A 85 -7.71 -2.75 -11.60
C ASN A 85 -8.81 -3.82 -11.66
N GLU A 86 -9.18 -4.43 -10.54
CA GLU A 86 -10.30 -5.38 -10.42
C GLU A 86 -11.64 -4.68 -10.59
N ALA A 87 -11.80 -3.47 -10.04
CA ALA A 87 -12.97 -2.63 -10.27
C ALA A 87 -13.07 -2.21 -11.76
N LEU A 88 -11.94 -1.87 -12.37
CA LEU A 88 -11.86 -1.51 -13.79
C LEU A 88 -12.11 -2.71 -14.71
N ALA A 89 -11.62 -3.89 -14.36
CA ALA A 89 -11.83 -5.13 -15.11
C ALA A 89 -13.27 -5.63 -14.98
N SER A 90 -13.88 -5.55 -13.79
CA SER A 90 -15.30 -5.85 -13.58
C SER A 90 -16.20 -4.92 -14.39
N LYS A 91 -15.78 -3.66 -14.57
CA LYS A 91 -16.48 -2.66 -15.38
C LYS A 91 -16.40 -2.89 -16.89
N ARG A 92 -15.45 -3.70 -17.38
CA ARG A 92 -15.41 -4.12 -18.79
C ARG A 92 -16.48 -5.18 -19.13
N LYS A 93 -17.09 -5.85 -18.14
CA LYS A 93 -18.18 -6.82 -18.33
C LYS A 93 -19.58 -6.21 -18.16
N SER A 94 -19.70 -5.12 -17.40
CA SER A 94 -20.91 -4.33 -17.32
C SER A 94 -20.71 -3.00 -18.07
N GLY A 95 -20.96 -3.01 -19.37
CA GLY A 95 -21.00 -1.78 -20.16
C GLY A 95 -22.08 -0.84 -19.64
N ALA A 96 -21.72 0.09 -18.77
CA ALA A 96 -22.44 1.35 -18.51
C ALA A 96 -21.60 2.28 -17.63
N SER A 97 -21.15 3.37 -18.24
CA SER A 97 -21.23 4.74 -17.73
C SER A 97 -20.91 4.97 -16.24
N PHE A 98 -19.68 5.39 -15.93
CA PHE A 98 -19.46 6.13 -14.68
C PHE A 98 -18.55 7.35 -14.77
N LEU A 99 -18.11 7.74 -15.96
CA LEU A 99 -17.66 9.11 -16.25
C LEU A 99 -18.12 9.45 -17.66
N SER A 100 -19.43 9.47 -17.86
CA SER A 100 -20.01 10.36 -18.85
C SER A 100 -20.69 11.46 -18.03
N PRO A 101 -20.45 12.76 -18.30
CA PRO A 101 -21.20 13.82 -17.66
C PRO A 101 -22.69 13.53 -17.88
N SER A 102 -23.38 13.10 -16.82
CA SER A 102 -24.82 12.91 -16.91
C SER A 102 -25.42 14.29 -17.17
N LYS A 103 -25.95 14.48 -18.38
CA LYS A 103 -26.54 15.74 -18.87
C LYS A 103 -27.84 16.16 -18.15
N ARG A 104 -27.97 15.86 -16.85
CA ARG A 104 -29.08 16.35 -16.02
C ARG A 104 -28.51 17.00 -14.78
N ALA A 105 -28.08 18.25 -14.95
CA ALA A 105 -28.02 19.19 -13.85
C ALA A 105 -29.40 19.22 -13.17
N LYS A 106 -29.47 18.77 -11.91
CA LYS A 106 -30.69 18.92 -11.11
C LYS A 106 -30.87 20.41 -10.87
N ARG A 107 -32.05 20.96 -11.21
CA ARG A 107 -32.40 22.34 -10.88
C ARG A 107 -32.37 22.50 -9.37
N VAL A 108 -31.53 23.41 -8.89
CA VAL A 108 -31.44 23.80 -7.48
C VAL A 108 -32.65 24.67 -7.18
N THR A 109 -33.27 24.50 -6.01
CA THR A 109 -34.38 25.35 -5.59
C THR A 109 -33.85 26.66 -5.00
N PRO A 110 -34.61 27.77 -5.02
CA PRO A 110 -34.17 29.04 -4.44
C PRO A 110 -33.75 28.91 -2.95
N ALA A 111 -34.45 28.07 -2.20
CA ALA A 111 -34.12 27.79 -0.79
C ALA A 111 -32.77 27.05 -0.63
N GLN A 112 -32.41 26.18 -1.57
CA GLN A 112 -31.11 25.50 -1.58
C GLN A 112 -29.98 26.47 -1.97
N GLU A 113 -30.25 27.40 -2.89
CA GLU A 113 -29.30 28.46 -3.27
C GLU A 113 -29.00 29.39 -2.10
N GLU A 114 -30.04 29.81 -1.35
CA GLU A 114 -29.88 30.64 -0.16
C GLU A 114 -29.10 29.92 0.94
N MET A 115 -29.42 28.64 1.19
CA MET A 115 -28.68 27.82 2.15
C MET A 115 -27.21 27.67 1.77
N ALA A 116 -26.91 27.39 0.51
CA ALA A 116 -25.54 27.28 0.01
C ALA A 116 -24.78 28.60 0.15
N THR A 117 -25.43 29.73 -0.17
CA THR A 117 -24.86 31.08 -0.03
C THR A 117 -24.53 31.39 1.43
N ARG A 118 -25.44 31.08 2.36
CA ARG A 118 -25.22 31.28 3.79
C ARG A 118 -24.02 30.49 4.31
N LEU A 119 -23.90 29.23 3.90
CA LEU A 119 -22.78 28.36 4.29
C LEU A 119 -21.45 28.84 3.71
N LEU A 120 -21.46 29.34 2.47
CA LEU A 120 -20.28 29.96 1.85
C LEU A 120 -19.83 31.20 2.63
N ILE A 121 -20.75 32.08 2.99
CA ILE A 121 -20.45 33.28 3.78
C ILE A 121 -19.87 32.90 5.15
N ASP A 122 -20.51 31.97 5.87
CA ASP A 122 -20.04 31.48 7.16
C ASP A 122 -18.62 30.89 7.08
N TRP A 123 -18.34 30.13 6.02
CA TRP A 123 -17.02 29.55 5.78
C TRP A 123 -15.96 30.62 5.46
N ILE A 124 -16.27 31.59 4.59
CA ILE A 124 -15.37 32.69 4.24
C ILE A 124 -15.04 33.54 5.47
N CYS A 125 -16.06 33.92 6.25
CA CYS A 125 -15.89 34.72 7.46
C CYS A 125 -15.06 33.99 8.53
N LYS A 126 -15.25 32.67 8.71
CA LYS A 126 -14.50 31.87 9.68
C LYS A 126 -13.05 31.62 9.25
N CYS A 127 -12.80 31.45 7.96
CA CYS A 127 -11.48 31.04 7.47
C CYS A 127 -10.60 32.22 7.01
N LEU A 128 -11.09 33.48 7.09
CA LEU A 128 -10.42 34.68 6.59
C LEU A 128 -9.82 34.47 5.18
N ARG A 129 -10.54 33.72 4.34
CA ARG A 129 -10.07 33.35 3.01
C ARG A 129 -10.20 34.57 2.10
N PRO A 130 -9.13 34.97 1.39
CA PRO A 130 -9.25 35.97 0.33
C PRO A 130 -10.29 35.52 -0.68
N LEU A 131 -11.17 36.43 -1.13
CA LEU A 131 -12.27 36.15 -2.05
C LEU A 131 -11.82 35.60 -3.43
N GLY A 132 -10.51 35.50 -3.70
CA GLY A 132 -9.95 34.89 -4.92
C GLY A 132 -10.11 33.37 -5.03
N VAL A 133 -10.54 32.67 -3.98
CA VAL A 133 -10.73 31.20 -4.02
C VAL A 133 -11.97 30.78 -4.82
N THR A 134 -12.97 31.64 -4.95
CA THR A 134 -14.17 31.32 -5.75
C THR A 134 -13.93 31.38 -7.25
N GLU A 135 -12.78 31.90 -7.68
CA GLU A 135 -12.35 31.94 -9.08
C GLU A 135 -11.31 30.87 -9.41
N ASP A 136 -10.93 30.04 -8.43
CA ASP A 136 -9.87 29.06 -8.57
C ASP A 136 -10.31 27.91 -9.49
N LYS A 137 -9.61 27.77 -10.63
CA LYS A 137 -9.95 26.82 -11.70
C LYS A 137 -9.86 25.37 -11.23
N GLU A 138 -9.02 25.10 -10.23
CA GLU A 138 -8.80 23.77 -9.66
C GLU A 138 -9.96 23.30 -8.76
N LEU A 139 -10.88 24.19 -8.37
CA LEU A 139 -12.09 23.85 -7.61
C LEU A 139 -13.33 23.68 -8.49
N ARG A 140 -13.19 23.92 -9.80
CA ARG A 140 -14.24 23.60 -10.78
C ARG A 140 -14.02 22.19 -11.28
N PHE A 141 -14.82 21.25 -10.78
CA PHE A 141 -14.85 19.88 -11.30
C PHE A 141 -15.23 19.92 -12.80
N SER A 142 -14.23 19.76 -13.66
CA SER A 142 -14.37 19.61 -15.13
C SER A 142 -14.88 18.23 -15.50
#